data_AF-A0A2H0ZBJ2-F1
#
_entry.id   AF-A0A2H0ZBJ2-F1
#
_cell.length_a   1.000
_cell.length_b   1.000
_cell.length_c   1.000
_cell.angle_alpha   90.00
_cell.angle_beta   90.00
_cell.angle_gamma   90.00
#
_symmetry.space_group_name_H-M   'P 1'
#
loop_
_entity.id
_entity.type
_entity.pdbx_description
1 polymer ?
#
loop_
_entity_poly.entity_id
_entity_poly.type
_entity_poly.pdbx_seq_one_letter_code
_entity_poly.pdbx_strand_id
1 'polypeptide(L)'
;MATNKKMEKTVTVPGKGEITIRPARIQDMRRIQVLYAEIYGASYSVTLITDKEKMRYAIEHDDYYWLVAEFQNRIIGSLVYAIDLKDRISKAFGAVVSQEFRKHDLAYTMMKLVLDDITHTRDLVDLVYATTRTASSAPQRLTESLGFIKLGIFPNTHKVSENETHCLTAYMTEKALKKRRKNPRFIPEIRPFYEIVLKQLKLDKPSIEDYKSPYSDHKQKIPTLAFEMITAPGFVKNRYKSVKREGFFAATFMPFHEPNLIFVTLDGKTEIYLHYNTKDKYSVVMGGFTDQHMTVVLDSLSQKLNELNMSYVEVIVDAYSPEYQRMAVDARFIPTGYFPCSKRVGNRRYDCIVFSRTFEILDFRNVKIISLYRNILKEYLKLWRENYVEVVFKP
;
A
#
# COMPACT_ATOMS: atom_id res chain seq x y z
N MET A 1 19.67 -2.52 -22.42
CA MET A 1 19.97 -3.96 -22.61
C MET A 1 18.95 -4.73 -21.79
N ALA A 2 18.01 -5.44 -22.44
CA ALA A 2 17.04 -6.27 -21.73
C ALA A 2 17.79 -7.40 -21.01
N THR A 3 17.78 -7.39 -19.68
CA THR A 3 18.34 -8.50 -18.93
C THR A 3 17.41 -9.70 -19.11
N ASN A 4 17.91 -10.75 -19.75
CA ASN A 4 17.12 -11.94 -20.09
C ASN A 4 16.61 -12.59 -18.80
N LYS A 5 15.34 -12.32 -18.43
CA LYS A 5 14.67 -12.89 -17.25
C LYS A 5 14.43 -14.39 -17.49
N LYS A 6 15.48 -15.20 -17.36
CA LYS A 6 15.38 -16.67 -17.41
C LYS A 6 14.75 -17.20 -16.12
N MET A 7 13.44 -17.02 -15.99
CA MET A 7 12.63 -17.65 -14.94
C MET A 7 11.63 -18.61 -15.59
N GLU A 8 12.11 -19.77 -16.02
CA GLU A 8 11.27 -20.83 -16.55
C GLU A 8 11.37 -22.05 -15.63
N LYS A 9 10.21 -22.62 -15.28
CA LYS A 9 10.13 -23.79 -14.40
C LYS A 9 8.93 -24.64 -14.76
N THR A 10 9.17 -25.93 -14.99
CA THR A 10 8.11 -26.93 -15.15
C THR A 10 7.74 -27.51 -13.79
N VAL A 11 6.44 -27.62 -13.53
CA VAL A 11 5.86 -28.23 -12.32
C VAL A 11 4.90 -29.33 -12.76
N THR A 12 5.12 -30.55 -12.31
CA THR A 12 4.19 -31.66 -12.56
C THR A 12 3.09 -31.65 -11.50
N VAL A 13 1.84 -31.52 -11.94
CA VAL A 13 0.67 -31.61 -11.06
C VAL A 13 0.05 -33.00 -11.18
N PRO A 14 -0.02 -33.77 -10.07
CA PRO A 14 -0.62 -35.10 -10.06
C PRO A 14 -2.05 -35.08 -10.65
N GLY A 15 -2.32 -35.97 -11.59
CA GLY A 15 -3.62 -36.09 -12.26
C GLY A 15 -3.94 -35.01 -13.29
N LYS A 16 -3.05 -34.02 -13.52
CA LYS A 16 -3.25 -32.96 -14.53
C LYS A 16 -2.14 -32.90 -15.57
N GLY A 17 -0.89 -33.20 -15.21
CA GLY A 17 0.25 -33.18 -16.11
C GLY A 17 1.18 -31.99 -15.86
N GLU A 18 1.96 -31.60 -16.87
CA GLU A 18 3.01 -30.59 -16.75
C GLU A 18 2.48 -29.17 -16.92
N ILE A 19 2.87 -28.29 -16.02
CA ILE A 19 2.57 -26.86 -16.03
C ILE A 19 3.88 -26.11 -16.19
N THR A 20 3.95 -25.21 -17.17
CA THR A 20 5.13 -24.38 -17.40
C THR A 20 4.91 -23.00 -16.80
N ILE A 21 5.75 -22.61 -15.84
CA ILE A 21 5.83 -21.23 -15.34
C ILE A 21 6.89 -20.50 -16.15
N ARG A 22 6.54 -19.35 -16.73
CA ARG A 22 7.44 -18.55 -17.59
C ARG A 22 7.10 -17.06 -17.53
N PRO A 23 7.98 -16.16 -18.01
CA PRO A 23 7.62 -14.77 -18.21
C PRO A 23 6.41 -14.62 -19.14
N ALA A 24 5.56 -13.64 -18.84
CA ALA A 24 4.45 -13.24 -19.69
C ALA A 24 4.96 -12.64 -21.01
N ARG A 25 4.22 -12.86 -22.09
CA ARG A 25 4.45 -12.31 -23.42
C ARG A 25 3.26 -11.44 -23.82
N ILE A 26 3.45 -10.56 -24.80
CA ILE A 26 2.39 -9.68 -25.31
C ILE A 26 1.17 -10.51 -25.76
N GLN A 27 1.38 -11.70 -26.34
CA GLN A 27 0.29 -12.58 -26.76
C GLN A 27 -0.56 -13.12 -25.58
N ASP A 28 -0.01 -13.15 -24.36
CA ASP A 28 -0.72 -13.62 -23.16
C ASP A 28 -1.68 -12.57 -22.59
N MET A 29 -1.56 -11.30 -22.98
CA MET A 29 -2.29 -10.17 -22.36
C MET A 29 -3.79 -10.44 -22.25
N ARG A 30 -4.42 -10.85 -23.35
CA ARG A 30 -5.86 -11.10 -23.35
C ARG A 30 -6.26 -12.25 -22.44
N ARG A 31 -5.46 -13.33 -22.41
CA ARG A 31 -5.71 -14.52 -21.60
C ARG A 31 -5.55 -14.23 -20.10
N ILE A 32 -4.56 -13.42 -19.75
CA ILE A 32 -4.38 -12.92 -18.39
C ILE A 32 -5.60 -12.09 -17.97
N GLN A 33 -6.05 -11.14 -18.79
CA GLN A 33 -7.23 -10.32 -18.48
C GLN A 33 -8.48 -11.16 -18.25
N VAL A 34 -8.72 -12.17 -19.10
CA VAL A 34 -9.83 -13.12 -18.95
C VAL A 34 -9.72 -13.86 -17.63
N LEU A 35 -8.55 -14.39 -17.28
CA LEU A 35 -8.33 -15.09 -16.01
C LEU A 35 -8.61 -14.19 -14.78
N TYR A 36 -8.21 -12.93 -14.80
CA TYR A 36 -8.55 -12.00 -13.70
C TYR A 36 -10.05 -11.73 -13.64
N ALA A 37 -10.71 -11.55 -14.77
CA ALA A 37 -12.16 -11.33 -14.82
C ALA A 37 -12.96 -12.55 -14.34
N GLU A 38 -12.51 -13.77 -14.66
CA GLU A 38 -13.13 -15.03 -14.18
C GLU A 38 -13.04 -15.18 -12.66
N ILE A 39 -11.95 -14.73 -12.04
CA ILE A 39 -11.69 -14.97 -10.62
C ILE A 39 -12.14 -13.80 -9.73
N TYR A 40 -11.99 -12.57 -10.18
CA TYR A 40 -12.29 -11.36 -9.41
C TYR A 40 -13.51 -10.59 -9.93
N GLY A 41 -14.08 -11.00 -11.06
CA GLY A 41 -15.20 -10.32 -11.70
C GLY A 41 -14.78 -9.09 -12.51
N ALA A 42 -15.75 -8.52 -13.25
CA ALA A 42 -15.55 -7.33 -14.11
C ALA A 42 -15.15 -6.07 -13.32
N SER A 43 -15.36 -6.10 -12.00
CA SER A 43 -15.16 -4.97 -11.11
C SER A 43 -13.71 -4.83 -10.60
N TYR A 44 -12.80 -5.73 -10.99
CA TYR A 44 -11.39 -5.64 -10.63
C TYR A 44 -10.75 -4.30 -11.05
N SER A 45 -10.14 -3.58 -10.10
CA SER A 45 -9.78 -2.16 -10.24
C SER A 45 -8.30 -1.87 -10.54
N VAL A 46 -7.43 -2.90 -10.52
CA VAL A 46 -5.99 -2.68 -10.71
C VAL A 46 -5.68 -2.36 -12.17
N THR A 47 -5.35 -1.10 -12.43
CA THR A 47 -5.10 -0.58 -13.79
C THR A 47 -3.96 -1.29 -14.50
N LEU A 48 -2.99 -1.86 -13.79
CA LEU A 48 -1.92 -2.66 -14.39
C LEU A 48 -2.44 -3.87 -15.19
N ILE A 49 -3.60 -4.41 -14.81
CA ILE A 49 -4.26 -5.54 -15.49
C ILE A 49 -5.29 -5.05 -16.51
N THR A 50 -6.05 -4.01 -16.17
CA THR A 50 -7.21 -3.59 -16.97
C THR A 50 -6.87 -2.60 -18.09
N ASP A 51 -5.78 -1.84 -17.97
CA ASP A 51 -5.31 -0.90 -18.98
C ASP A 51 -4.31 -1.58 -19.92
N LYS A 52 -4.62 -1.57 -21.22
CA LYS A 52 -3.83 -2.25 -22.26
C LYS A 52 -2.41 -1.71 -22.36
N GLU A 53 -2.23 -0.39 -22.29
CA GLU A 53 -0.92 0.23 -22.50
C GLU A 53 -0.04 0.05 -21.27
N LYS A 54 -0.62 0.16 -20.06
CA LYS A 54 0.11 -0.16 -18.81
C LYS A 54 0.51 -1.63 -18.74
N MET A 55 -0.38 -2.53 -19.15
CA MET A 55 -0.11 -3.95 -19.17
C MET A 55 1.01 -4.29 -20.16
N ARG A 56 0.96 -3.74 -21.38
CA ARG A 56 2.03 -3.89 -22.38
C ARG A 56 3.36 -3.39 -21.83
N TYR A 57 3.38 -2.17 -21.29
CA TYR A 57 4.57 -1.57 -20.69
C TYR A 57 5.18 -2.50 -19.64
N ALA A 58 4.36 -3.04 -18.73
CA ALA A 58 4.84 -3.94 -17.67
C ALA A 58 5.30 -5.31 -18.16
N ILE A 59 4.83 -5.80 -19.31
CA ILE A 59 5.36 -7.03 -19.92
C ILE A 59 6.72 -6.76 -20.58
N GLU A 60 6.89 -5.59 -21.19
CA GLU A 60 8.08 -5.26 -21.99
C GLU A 60 9.25 -4.69 -21.17
N HIS A 61 9.00 -4.14 -19.97
CA HIS A 61 10.00 -3.42 -19.18
C HIS A 61 10.60 -4.23 -18.02
N ASP A 62 11.86 -3.91 -17.68
CA ASP A 62 12.61 -4.57 -16.60
C ASP A 62 12.17 -4.14 -15.19
N ASP A 63 11.38 -3.07 -15.08
CA ASP A 63 10.78 -2.58 -13.83
C ASP A 63 9.66 -3.50 -13.30
N TYR A 64 9.27 -4.52 -14.08
CA TYR A 64 8.19 -5.43 -13.72
C TYR A 64 8.59 -6.88 -13.90
N TYR A 65 8.12 -7.73 -12.99
CA TYR A 65 8.26 -9.17 -13.07
C TYR A 65 6.87 -9.76 -13.23
N TRP A 66 6.54 -10.14 -14.46
CA TRP A 66 5.24 -10.73 -14.79
C TRP A 66 5.41 -12.17 -15.22
N LEU A 67 4.98 -13.11 -14.38
CA LEU A 67 5.00 -14.54 -14.67
C LEU A 67 3.59 -15.03 -15.01
N VAL A 68 3.52 -16.03 -15.88
CA VAL A 68 2.32 -16.83 -16.15
C VAL A 68 2.60 -18.30 -15.89
N ALA A 69 1.57 -19.03 -15.46
CA ALA A 69 1.55 -20.48 -15.47
C ALA A 69 0.68 -20.96 -16.64
N GLU A 70 1.25 -21.82 -17.48
CA GLU A 70 0.65 -22.32 -18.71
C GLU A 70 0.46 -23.83 -18.63
N PHE A 71 -0.73 -24.29 -19.01
CA PHE A 71 -1.09 -25.70 -19.12
C PHE A 71 -1.81 -25.91 -20.45
N GLN A 72 -1.31 -26.81 -21.30
CA GLN A 72 -1.91 -27.12 -22.62
C GLN A 72 -2.28 -25.86 -23.43
N ASN A 73 -1.34 -24.92 -23.56
CA ASN A 73 -1.52 -23.63 -24.23
C ASN A 73 -2.59 -22.70 -23.61
N ARG A 74 -3.04 -22.94 -22.37
CA ARG A 74 -3.94 -22.07 -21.61
C ARG A 74 -3.21 -21.42 -20.45
N ILE A 75 -3.38 -20.11 -20.28
CA ILE A 75 -2.89 -19.40 -19.09
C ILE A 75 -3.83 -19.70 -17.92
N ILE A 76 -3.30 -20.39 -16.91
CA ILE A 76 -4.03 -20.83 -15.71
C ILE A 76 -3.55 -20.12 -14.44
N GLY A 77 -2.47 -19.34 -14.52
CA GLY A 77 -1.99 -18.51 -13.43
C GLY A 77 -1.28 -17.26 -13.95
N SER A 78 -1.34 -16.18 -13.18
CA SER A 78 -0.63 -14.92 -13.46
C SER A 78 -0.18 -14.28 -12.16
N LEU A 79 1.03 -13.72 -12.16
CA LEU A 79 1.62 -13.02 -11.04
C LEU A 79 2.40 -11.81 -11.55
N VAL A 80 2.20 -10.64 -10.92
CA VAL A 80 2.94 -9.43 -11.29
C VAL A 80 3.51 -8.71 -10.07
N TYR A 81 4.80 -8.38 -10.17
CA TYR A 81 5.55 -7.55 -9.24
C TYR A 81 6.03 -6.30 -9.99
N ALA A 82 6.06 -5.16 -9.32
CA ALA A 82 6.82 -4.00 -9.78
C ALA A 82 8.03 -3.79 -8.89
N ILE A 83 9.09 -3.22 -9.46
CA ILE A 83 10.36 -2.97 -8.81
C ILE A 83 10.66 -1.48 -8.89
N ASP A 84 11.05 -0.90 -7.76
CA ASP A 84 11.67 0.41 -7.69
C ASP A 84 13.14 0.20 -7.32
N LEU A 85 14.03 0.31 -8.31
CA LEU A 85 15.47 0.15 -8.11
C LEU A 85 16.10 1.31 -7.34
N LYS A 86 15.51 2.50 -7.40
CA LYS A 86 16.00 3.69 -6.70
C LYS A 86 15.80 3.51 -5.20
N ASP A 87 14.58 3.18 -4.79
CA ASP A 87 14.26 2.92 -3.38
C ASP A 87 14.59 1.47 -2.95
N ARG A 88 14.97 0.60 -3.90
CA ARG A 88 15.26 -0.83 -3.69
C ARG A 88 14.12 -1.54 -2.96
N ILE A 89 12.91 -1.34 -3.45
CA ILE A 89 11.69 -1.96 -2.94
C ILE A 89 10.91 -2.60 -4.08
N SER A 90 10.04 -3.56 -3.76
CA SER A 90 9.11 -4.15 -4.71
C SER A 90 7.71 -4.27 -4.12
N LYS A 91 6.69 -4.22 -4.99
CA LYS A 91 5.30 -4.51 -4.64
C LYS A 91 4.78 -5.69 -5.46
N ALA A 92 4.26 -6.71 -4.78
CA ALA A 92 3.43 -7.73 -5.42
C ALA A 92 2.02 -7.15 -5.64
N PHE A 93 1.65 -6.91 -6.90
CA PHE A 93 0.42 -6.21 -7.26
C PHE A 93 -0.79 -7.13 -7.40
N GLY A 94 -0.60 -8.30 -8.01
CA GLY A 94 -1.69 -9.22 -8.28
C GLY A 94 -1.19 -10.62 -8.51
N ALA A 95 -1.93 -11.59 -7.98
CA ALA A 95 -1.70 -13.02 -8.16
C ALA A 95 -3.05 -13.70 -8.38
N VAL A 96 -3.16 -14.51 -9.44
CA VAL A 96 -4.39 -15.24 -9.74
C VAL A 96 -4.03 -16.65 -10.22
N VAL A 97 -4.83 -17.63 -9.78
CA VAL A 97 -4.76 -19.02 -10.25
C VAL A 97 -6.18 -19.50 -10.51
N SER A 98 -6.37 -20.13 -11.66
CA SER A 98 -7.63 -20.77 -12.08
C SER A 98 -8.15 -21.70 -10.99
N GLN A 99 -9.47 -21.73 -10.77
CA GLN A 99 -10.08 -22.44 -9.64
C GLN A 99 -9.72 -23.93 -9.61
N GLU A 100 -9.75 -24.56 -10.78
CA GLU A 100 -9.39 -25.97 -10.99
C GLU A 100 -7.92 -26.28 -10.68
N PHE A 101 -7.03 -25.29 -10.68
CA PHE A 101 -5.59 -25.46 -10.40
C PHE A 101 -5.18 -24.92 -9.02
N ARG A 102 -6.15 -24.53 -8.17
CA ARG A 102 -5.86 -24.14 -6.78
C ARG A 102 -5.43 -25.36 -5.96
N LYS A 103 -4.72 -25.09 -4.85
CA LYS A 103 -4.19 -26.11 -3.91
C LYS A 103 -3.07 -27.00 -4.50
N HIS A 104 -2.48 -26.60 -5.62
CA HIS A 104 -1.28 -27.24 -6.20
C HIS A 104 -0.02 -26.35 -6.09
N ASP A 105 0.01 -25.45 -5.09
CA ASP A 105 1.14 -24.56 -4.78
C ASP A 105 1.69 -23.71 -5.94
N LEU A 106 0.90 -23.49 -7.00
CA LEU A 106 1.30 -22.67 -8.13
C LEU A 106 1.56 -21.22 -7.72
N ALA A 107 0.65 -20.61 -6.95
CA ALA A 107 0.83 -19.23 -6.48
C ALA A 107 2.08 -19.11 -5.58
N TYR A 108 2.31 -20.08 -4.71
CA TYR A 108 3.52 -20.15 -3.88
C TYR A 108 4.78 -20.25 -4.74
N THR A 109 4.79 -21.18 -5.70
CA THR A 109 5.92 -21.41 -6.58
C THR A 109 6.26 -20.17 -7.40
N MET A 110 5.26 -19.53 -8.02
CA MET A 110 5.46 -18.31 -8.81
C MET A 110 5.98 -17.16 -7.94
N MET A 111 5.38 -16.94 -6.75
CA MET A 111 5.83 -15.88 -5.84
C MET A 111 7.23 -16.13 -5.31
N LYS A 112 7.55 -17.37 -4.97
CA LYS A 112 8.89 -17.77 -4.50
C LYS A 112 9.94 -17.55 -5.59
N LEU A 113 9.67 -17.92 -6.84
CA LEU A 113 10.60 -17.69 -7.96
C LEU A 113 10.96 -16.22 -8.11
N VAL A 114 9.95 -15.33 -8.11
CA VAL A 114 10.20 -13.88 -8.22
C VAL A 114 10.90 -13.36 -6.97
N LEU A 115 10.43 -13.74 -5.78
CA LEU A 115 11.00 -13.29 -4.51
C LEU A 115 12.48 -13.67 -4.39
N ASP A 116 12.83 -14.93 -4.66
CA ASP A 116 14.20 -15.43 -4.59
C ASP A 116 15.11 -14.72 -5.60
N ASP A 117 14.64 -14.49 -6.82
CA ASP A 117 15.41 -13.76 -7.83
C ASP A 117 15.70 -12.32 -7.41
N ILE A 118 14.67 -11.55 -7.04
CA ILE A 118 14.82 -10.11 -6.79
C ILE A 118 15.47 -9.78 -5.45
N THR A 119 15.43 -10.71 -4.47
CA THR A 119 16.00 -10.49 -3.13
C THR A 119 17.33 -11.19 -2.89
N HIS A 120 17.59 -12.33 -3.55
CA HIS A 120 18.79 -13.14 -3.31
C HIS A 120 19.66 -13.27 -4.56
N THR A 121 19.12 -13.76 -5.67
CA THR A 121 19.94 -14.08 -6.87
C THR A 121 20.49 -12.83 -7.53
N ARG A 122 19.66 -11.80 -7.72
CA ARG A 122 20.03 -10.53 -8.35
C ARG A 122 20.19 -9.38 -7.35
N ASP A 123 19.80 -9.55 -6.09
CA ASP A 123 19.88 -8.53 -5.02
C ASP A 123 19.36 -7.14 -5.48
N LEU A 124 18.23 -7.12 -6.17
CA LEU A 124 17.65 -5.90 -6.74
C LEU A 124 16.97 -5.04 -5.66
N VAL A 125 16.29 -5.68 -4.72
CA VAL A 125 15.48 -5.02 -3.69
C VAL A 125 15.81 -5.54 -2.31
N ASP A 126 15.71 -4.68 -1.31
CA ASP A 126 15.93 -5.08 0.08
C ASP A 126 14.61 -5.42 0.80
N LEU A 127 13.47 -5.08 0.19
CA LEU A 127 12.13 -5.22 0.76
C LEU A 127 11.10 -5.47 -0.33
N VAL A 128 10.17 -6.38 -0.07
CA VAL A 128 9.00 -6.65 -0.93
C VAL A 128 7.75 -6.53 -0.08
N TYR A 129 6.74 -5.79 -0.53
CA TYR A 129 5.45 -5.73 0.18
C TYR A 129 4.28 -6.13 -0.70
N ALA A 130 3.19 -6.49 -0.05
CA ALA A 130 1.95 -6.87 -0.71
C ALA A 130 0.75 -6.41 0.11
N THR A 131 -0.37 -6.20 -0.58
CA THR A 131 -1.67 -6.05 0.05
C THR A 131 -2.53 -7.26 -0.26
N THR A 132 -3.14 -7.87 0.76
CA THR A 132 -3.99 -9.04 0.59
C THR A 132 -5.44 -8.72 0.93
N ARG A 133 -6.37 -9.05 0.04
CA ARG A 133 -7.82 -9.00 0.31
C ARG A 133 -8.18 -9.88 1.51
N THR A 134 -9.20 -9.47 2.24
CA THR A 134 -9.69 -10.18 3.43
C THR A 134 -10.94 -11.03 3.20
N ALA A 135 -11.47 -11.11 1.97
CA ALA A 135 -12.58 -12.02 1.65
C ALA A 135 -12.27 -13.51 1.89
N SER A 136 -10.97 -13.86 1.94
CA SER A 136 -10.47 -15.15 2.44
C SER A 136 -9.11 -14.98 3.13
N SER A 137 -8.76 -15.93 3.99
CA SER A 137 -7.44 -15.95 4.65
C SER A 137 -6.34 -16.61 3.81
N ALA A 138 -6.66 -17.18 2.65
CA ALA A 138 -5.69 -17.93 1.83
C ALA A 138 -4.51 -17.07 1.35
N PRO A 139 -4.70 -15.85 0.80
CA PRO A 139 -3.56 -14.99 0.42
C PRO A 139 -2.70 -14.59 1.62
N GLN A 140 -3.29 -14.38 2.80
CA GLN A 140 -2.56 -14.04 4.03
C GLN A 140 -1.65 -15.18 4.47
N ARG A 141 -2.16 -16.43 4.44
CA ARG A 141 -1.38 -17.64 4.74
C ARG A 141 -0.29 -17.91 3.71
N LEU A 142 -0.57 -17.62 2.43
CA LEU A 142 0.41 -17.73 1.35
C LEU A 142 1.60 -16.78 1.57
N THR A 143 1.35 -15.51 1.89
CA THR A 143 2.43 -14.57 2.18
C THR A 143 3.18 -14.96 3.46
N GLU A 144 2.49 -15.48 4.47
CA GLU A 144 3.12 -15.98 5.70
C GLU A 144 4.06 -17.17 5.43
N SER A 145 3.67 -18.13 4.58
CA SER A 145 4.53 -19.27 4.22
C SER A 145 5.75 -18.89 3.39
N LEU A 146 5.74 -17.70 2.77
CA LEU A 146 6.88 -17.09 2.06
C LEU A 146 7.75 -16.21 2.97
N GLY A 147 7.46 -16.16 4.28
CA GLY A 147 8.24 -15.39 5.24
C GLY A 147 7.87 -13.91 5.34
N PHE A 148 6.71 -13.50 4.79
CA PHE A 148 6.24 -12.14 4.98
C PHE A 148 5.68 -11.96 6.40
N ILE A 149 5.97 -10.81 6.99
CA ILE A 149 5.47 -10.36 8.29
C ILE A 149 4.24 -9.47 8.11
N LYS A 150 3.40 -9.42 9.15
CA LYS A 150 2.12 -8.70 9.13
C LYS A 150 2.35 -7.29 9.67
N LEU A 151 1.95 -6.28 8.92
CA LEU A 151 2.33 -4.89 9.19
C LEU A 151 1.13 -3.98 9.47
N GLY A 152 -0.03 -4.26 8.87
CA GLY A 152 -1.18 -3.37 8.97
C GLY A 152 -2.47 -3.97 8.42
N ILE A 153 -3.57 -3.26 8.64
CA ILE A 153 -4.88 -3.54 8.06
C ILE A 153 -5.52 -2.22 7.65
N PHE A 154 -6.15 -2.19 6.48
CA PHE A 154 -6.75 -1.02 5.85
C PHE A 154 -8.27 -1.24 5.73
N PRO A 155 -9.05 -0.86 6.74
CA PRO A 155 -10.50 -0.96 6.71
C PRO A 155 -11.09 -0.13 5.58
N ASN A 156 -12.02 -0.72 4.82
CA ASN A 156 -12.75 -0.06 3.72
C ASN A 156 -11.86 0.66 2.68
N THR A 157 -10.65 0.16 2.42
CA THR A 157 -9.67 0.82 1.53
C THR A 157 -10.16 0.92 0.07
N HIS A 158 -11.00 -0.02 -0.38
CA HIS A 158 -11.59 -0.01 -1.72
C HIS A 158 -13.11 -0.10 -1.64
N LYS A 159 -13.79 0.68 -2.48
CA LYS A 159 -15.24 0.67 -2.67
C LYS A 159 -15.56 0.33 -4.12
N VAL A 160 -15.79 -0.96 -4.39
CA VAL A 160 -16.20 -1.42 -5.72
C VAL A 160 -17.69 -1.72 -5.72
N SER A 161 -18.10 -2.99 -5.62
CA SER A 161 -19.49 -3.37 -5.32
C SER A 161 -19.77 -3.33 -3.82
N GLU A 162 -18.76 -3.68 -3.02
CA GLU A 162 -18.80 -3.69 -1.56
C GLU A 162 -17.56 -2.99 -0.99
N ASN A 163 -17.57 -2.73 0.32
CA ASN A 163 -16.38 -2.27 1.04
C ASN A 163 -15.39 -3.43 1.16
N GLU A 164 -14.17 -3.25 0.65
CA GLU A 164 -13.09 -4.22 0.82
C GLU A 164 -12.07 -3.73 1.87
N THR A 165 -11.76 -4.60 2.82
CA THR A 165 -10.65 -4.42 3.76
C THR A 165 -9.44 -5.19 3.25
N HIS A 166 -8.26 -4.56 3.26
CA HIS A 166 -6.98 -5.18 2.89
C HIS A 166 -6.05 -5.30 4.09
N CYS A 167 -5.14 -6.27 4.05
CA CYS A 167 -4.02 -6.36 4.98
C CYS A 167 -2.71 -5.95 4.31
N LEU A 168 -1.78 -5.36 5.06
CA LEU A 168 -0.42 -5.04 4.62
C LEU A 168 0.57 -6.06 5.18
N THR A 169 1.43 -6.58 4.30
CA THR A 169 2.48 -7.52 4.64
C THR A 169 3.77 -7.23 3.88
N ALA A 170 4.92 -7.57 4.44
CA ALA A 170 6.20 -7.42 3.75
C ALA A 170 7.20 -8.51 4.08
N TYR A 171 8.04 -8.84 3.10
CA TYR A 171 9.27 -9.58 3.24
C TYR A 171 10.44 -8.60 3.34
N MET A 172 11.30 -8.80 4.34
CA MET A 172 12.44 -7.94 4.63
C MET A 172 13.71 -8.76 4.54
N THR A 173 14.66 -8.33 3.72
CA THR A 173 15.99 -8.95 3.70
C THR A 173 16.74 -8.61 4.99
N GLU A 174 17.73 -9.43 5.35
CA GLU A 174 18.65 -9.07 6.44
C GLU A 174 19.34 -7.72 6.20
N LYS A 175 19.64 -7.42 4.93
CA LYS A 175 20.26 -6.16 4.50
C LYS A 175 19.36 -4.97 4.80
N ALA A 176 18.05 -5.08 4.59
CA ALA A 176 17.10 -4.03 4.99
C ALA A 176 17.14 -3.79 6.50
N LEU A 177 17.09 -4.86 7.31
CA LEU A 177 17.11 -4.78 8.77
C LEU A 177 18.43 -4.19 9.29
N LYS A 178 19.58 -4.60 8.74
CA LYS A 178 20.91 -4.05 9.10
C LYS A 178 21.02 -2.56 8.80
N LYS A 179 20.37 -2.07 7.74
CA LYS A 179 20.35 -0.65 7.34
C LYS A 179 19.26 0.18 8.02
N ARG A 180 18.39 -0.45 8.84
CA ARG A 180 17.30 0.22 9.53
C ARG A 180 17.83 1.27 10.51
N ARG A 181 17.23 2.46 10.51
CA ARG A 181 17.47 3.47 11.54
C ARG A 181 16.80 3.02 12.84
N LYS A 182 17.58 2.84 13.90
CA LYS A 182 17.09 2.45 15.22
C LYS A 182 16.40 3.61 15.96
N ASN A 183 15.73 3.26 17.05
CA ASN A 183 15.06 4.12 18.03
C ASN A 183 14.01 5.04 17.37
N PRO A 184 12.93 4.47 16.79
CA PRO A 184 11.84 5.29 16.28
C PRO A 184 11.16 6.06 17.43
N ARG A 185 10.54 7.19 17.10
CA ARG A 185 9.93 8.14 18.06
C ARG A 185 8.44 8.22 17.78
N PHE A 186 7.64 7.92 18.79
CA PHE A 186 6.20 7.73 18.62
C PHE A 186 5.38 8.57 19.57
N ILE A 187 4.19 8.98 19.08
CA ILE A 187 3.08 9.27 19.99
C ILE A 187 2.51 7.96 20.59
N PRO A 188 1.83 8.01 21.75
CA PRO A 188 1.31 6.82 22.43
C PRO A 188 0.45 5.89 21.55
N GLU A 189 -0.33 6.45 20.63
CA GLU A 189 -1.29 5.75 19.75
C GLU A 189 -0.60 4.83 18.74
N ILE A 190 0.67 5.06 18.41
CA ILE A 190 1.43 4.22 17.48
C ILE A 190 1.99 2.98 18.17
N ARG A 191 2.24 3.07 19.48
CA ARG A 191 2.92 2.03 20.25
C ARG A 191 2.29 0.63 20.09
N PRO A 192 0.95 0.44 20.13
CA PRO A 192 0.35 -0.88 19.97
C PRO A 192 0.65 -1.52 18.60
N PHE A 193 0.64 -0.72 17.53
CA PHE A 193 0.97 -1.17 16.17
C PHE A 193 2.44 -1.58 16.06
N TYR A 194 3.33 -0.78 16.67
CA TYR A 194 4.75 -1.10 16.74
C TYR A 194 5.01 -2.41 17.49
N GLU A 195 4.40 -2.61 18.66
CA GLU A 195 4.62 -3.79 19.49
C GLU A 195 4.24 -5.10 18.77
N ILE A 196 3.25 -5.06 17.87
CA ILE A 196 2.88 -6.19 17.02
C ILE A 196 4.00 -6.55 16.03
N VAL A 197 4.66 -5.55 15.44
CA VAL A 197 5.78 -5.76 14.50
C VAL A 197 7.08 -6.09 15.24
N LEU A 198 7.32 -5.44 16.38
CA LEU A 198 8.44 -5.66 17.29
C LEU A 198 8.57 -7.14 17.65
N LYS A 199 7.46 -7.81 17.99
CA LYS A 199 7.44 -9.24 18.34
C LYS A 199 7.81 -10.16 17.19
N GLN A 200 7.53 -9.76 15.94
CA GLN A 200 7.86 -10.55 14.76
C GLN A 200 9.33 -10.39 14.35
N LEU A 201 9.91 -9.20 14.51
CA LEU A 201 11.25 -8.85 14.01
C LEU A 201 12.32 -8.67 15.08
N LYS A 202 11.97 -8.71 16.38
CA LYS A 202 12.87 -8.44 17.51
C LYS A 202 13.61 -7.09 17.38
N LEU A 203 12.86 -6.05 17.02
CA LEU A 203 13.39 -4.67 16.90
C LEU A 203 13.78 -4.07 18.26
N ASP A 204 14.41 -2.90 18.22
CA ASP A 204 14.72 -2.07 19.39
C ASP A 204 13.46 -1.47 20.05
N LYS A 205 13.57 -0.96 21.28
CA LYS A 205 12.46 -0.26 21.94
C LYS A 205 12.30 1.15 21.36
N PRO A 206 11.07 1.66 21.19
CA PRO A 206 10.87 3.01 20.70
C PRO A 206 10.99 4.03 21.84
N SER A 207 11.21 5.30 21.46
CA SER A 207 10.94 6.44 22.34
C SER A 207 9.46 6.82 22.22
N ILE A 208 8.79 7.05 23.35
CA ILE A 208 7.41 7.54 23.37
C ILE A 208 7.41 8.99 23.82
N GLU A 209 6.77 9.86 23.04
CA GLU A 209 6.68 11.30 23.25
C GLU A 209 5.22 11.72 23.12
N ASP A 210 4.64 12.23 24.20
CA ASP A 210 3.26 12.73 24.19
C ASP A 210 3.20 14.15 23.61
N TYR A 211 3.48 14.25 22.31
CA TYR A 211 3.36 15.52 21.58
C TYR A 211 1.89 15.95 21.49
N LYS A 212 1.63 17.22 21.79
CA LYS A 212 0.32 17.88 21.64
C LYS A 212 0.43 18.97 20.59
N SER A 213 -0.53 19.02 19.69
CA SER A 213 -0.77 20.14 18.78
C SER A 213 -1.89 21.03 19.34
N PRO A 214 -2.10 22.24 18.77
CA PRO A 214 -3.22 23.11 19.13
C PRO A 214 -4.61 22.48 18.98
N TYR A 215 -4.72 21.38 18.24
CA TYR A 215 -6.00 20.71 17.92
C TYR A 215 -6.20 19.40 18.68
N SER A 216 -5.24 18.98 19.51
CA SER A 216 -5.26 17.66 20.16
C SER A 216 -6.34 17.50 21.24
N ASP A 217 -6.83 18.60 21.79
CA ASP A 217 -7.91 18.60 22.79
C ASP A 217 -9.29 18.83 22.18
N HIS A 218 -9.37 19.03 20.86
CA HIS A 218 -10.59 19.35 20.10
C HIS A 218 -11.32 20.61 20.55
N LYS A 219 -10.70 21.50 21.35
CA LYS A 219 -11.30 22.77 21.79
C LYS A 219 -11.19 23.85 20.72
N GLN A 220 -10.14 23.79 19.91
CA GLN A 220 -9.94 24.71 18.80
C GLN A 220 -10.55 24.15 17.52
N LYS A 221 -11.35 24.98 16.84
CA LYS A 221 -11.85 24.65 15.50
C LYS A 221 -10.68 24.63 14.52
N ILE A 222 -10.54 23.55 13.76
CA ILE A 222 -9.55 23.44 12.69
C ILE A 222 -9.96 24.39 11.55
N PRO A 223 -9.10 25.34 11.12
CA PRO A 223 -9.35 26.17 9.95
C PRO A 223 -9.56 25.34 8.67
N THR A 224 -10.33 25.87 7.72
CA THR A 224 -10.56 25.23 6.42
C THR A 224 -9.79 25.96 5.33
N LEU A 225 -9.07 25.22 4.50
CA LEU A 225 -8.44 25.70 3.26
C LEU A 225 -9.38 25.46 2.08
N ALA A 226 -9.54 26.48 1.24
CA ALA A 226 -10.25 26.35 -0.03
C ALA A 226 -9.30 25.79 -1.09
N PHE A 227 -9.66 24.64 -1.67
CA PHE A 227 -8.89 23.98 -2.72
C PHE A 227 -9.60 24.03 -4.07
N GLU A 228 -8.84 24.36 -5.10
CA GLU A 228 -9.16 24.05 -6.50
C GLU A 228 -8.57 22.71 -6.89
N MET A 229 -9.24 22.03 -7.82
CA MET A 229 -8.89 20.67 -8.25
C MET A 229 -8.42 20.67 -9.70
N ILE A 230 -7.27 20.04 -9.96
CA ILE A 230 -6.74 19.83 -11.31
C ILE A 230 -6.69 18.34 -11.64
N THR A 231 -7.48 17.92 -12.64
CA THR A 231 -7.65 16.53 -13.10
C THR A 231 -7.09 16.31 -14.50
N ALA A 232 -5.82 16.69 -14.72
CA ALA A 232 -5.13 16.53 -15.99
C ALA A 232 -3.92 15.56 -15.83
N PRO A 233 -4.09 14.23 -15.96
CA PRO A 233 -3.09 13.26 -15.51
C PRO A 233 -1.69 13.46 -16.11
N GLY A 234 -1.60 13.77 -17.41
CA GLY A 234 -0.32 14.05 -18.07
C GLY A 234 0.38 15.30 -17.53
N PHE A 235 -0.39 16.38 -17.29
CA PHE A 235 0.11 17.60 -16.66
C PHE A 235 0.56 17.34 -15.22
N VAL A 236 -0.29 16.69 -14.42
CA VAL A 236 -0.03 16.36 -13.01
C VAL A 236 1.25 15.53 -12.89
N LYS A 237 1.36 14.45 -13.67
CA LYS A 237 2.55 13.58 -13.68
C LYS A 237 3.82 14.35 -14.02
N ASN A 238 3.77 15.23 -15.02
CA ASN A 238 4.94 15.99 -15.43
C ASN A 238 5.33 17.05 -14.39
N ARG A 239 4.36 17.76 -13.81
CA ARG A 239 4.61 18.75 -12.76
C ARG A 239 5.19 18.13 -11.49
N TYR A 240 4.71 16.95 -11.11
CA TYR A 240 5.21 16.22 -9.93
C TYR A 240 6.71 15.88 -10.01
N LYS A 241 7.27 15.70 -11.22
CA LYS A 241 8.71 15.40 -11.38
C LYS A 241 9.62 16.52 -10.87
N SER A 242 9.14 17.76 -10.89
CA SER A 242 9.88 18.95 -10.47
C SER A 242 9.45 19.50 -9.12
N VAL A 243 8.41 18.94 -8.49
CA VAL A 243 7.91 19.48 -7.22
C VAL A 243 8.92 19.23 -6.10
N LYS A 244 9.25 20.28 -5.34
CA LYS A 244 9.98 20.14 -4.09
C LYS A 244 9.02 19.71 -2.99
N ARG A 245 9.43 18.71 -2.21
CA ARG A 245 8.66 18.27 -1.04
C ARG A 245 9.03 19.17 0.14
N GLU A 246 8.14 20.08 0.48
CA GLU A 246 8.34 21.08 1.54
C GLU A 246 7.25 20.97 2.62
N GLY A 247 7.52 21.53 3.80
CA GLY A 247 6.69 21.31 4.98
C GLY A 247 6.65 19.83 5.39
N PHE A 248 5.47 19.35 5.81
CA PHE A 248 5.33 17.96 6.27
C PHE A 248 5.52 16.92 5.16
N PHE A 249 5.45 17.31 3.88
CA PHE A 249 5.66 16.38 2.77
C PHE A 249 7.10 15.85 2.67
N ALA A 250 8.07 16.50 3.30
CA ALA A 250 9.42 15.94 3.44
C ALA A 250 9.44 14.64 4.29
N ALA A 251 8.52 14.56 5.25
CA ALA A 251 8.32 13.40 6.13
C ALA A 251 7.46 12.29 5.49
N THR A 252 6.79 12.54 4.38
CA THR A 252 5.92 11.54 3.74
C THR A 252 6.66 10.64 2.77
N PHE A 253 6.04 9.49 2.45
CA PHE A 253 6.58 8.51 1.50
C PHE A 253 5.49 7.62 0.91
N MET A 254 5.24 7.70 -0.40
CA MET A 254 4.29 6.82 -1.08
C MET A 254 4.92 6.17 -2.31
N PRO A 255 5.23 4.87 -2.27
CA PRO A 255 5.78 4.16 -3.42
C PRO A 255 4.68 3.55 -4.30
N PHE A 256 5.04 3.24 -5.55
CA PHE A 256 4.22 2.48 -6.52
C PHE A 256 2.86 3.08 -6.89
N HIS A 257 2.73 4.40 -6.79
CA HIS A 257 1.59 5.16 -7.28
C HIS A 257 2.06 6.30 -8.17
N GLU A 258 1.23 6.65 -9.15
CA GLU A 258 1.46 7.77 -10.05
C GLU A 258 0.42 8.85 -9.77
N PRO A 259 0.83 10.11 -9.53
CA PRO A 259 -0.13 11.16 -9.24
C PRO A 259 -0.96 11.49 -10.48
N ASN A 260 -2.25 11.67 -10.28
CA ASN A 260 -3.21 12.03 -11.34
C ASN A 260 -4.17 13.16 -10.93
N LEU A 261 -4.00 13.69 -9.72
CA LEU A 261 -4.82 14.73 -9.13
C LEU A 261 -3.95 15.73 -8.37
N ILE A 262 -4.26 17.02 -8.49
CA ILE A 262 -3.70 18.08 -7.64
C ILE A 262 -4.84 18.82 -6.95
N PHE A 263 -4.66 19.11 -5.66
CA PHE A 263 -5.38 20.18 -4.97
C PHE A 263 -4.44 21.34 -4.70
N VAL A 264 -4.88 22.55 -5.00
CA VAL A 264 -4.09 23.78 -4.82
C VAL A 264 -4.95 24.86 -4.16
N THR A 265 -4.38 25.63 -3.23
CA THR A 265 -5.07 26.77 -2.63
C THR A 265 -5.10 27.95 -3.60
N LEU A 266 -6.09 28.85 -3.44
CA LEU A 266 -6.25 30.03 -4.30
C LEU A 266 -5.02 30.95 -4.34
N ASP A 267 -4.26 31.00 -3.24
CA ASP A 267 -3.02 31.77 -3.12
C ASP A 267 -1.79 31.02 -3.65
N GLY A 268 -1.96 29.77 -4.12
CA GLY A 268 -0.89 28.92 -4.64
C GLY A 268 0.13 28.46 -3.60
N LYS A 269 -0.07 28.73 -2.30
CA LYS A 269 0.91 28.41 -1.24
C LYS A 269 0.87 26.96 -0.77
N THR A 270 -0.23 26.27 -1.01
CA THR A 270 -0.38 24.84 -0.71
C THR A 270 -0.75 24.10 -1.97
N GLU A 271 0.03 23.07 -2.30
CA GLU A 271 -0.22 22.17 -3.42
C GLU A 271 -0.04 20.73 -2.95
N ILE A 272 -1.02 19.88 -3.22
CA ILE A 272 -1.08 18.49 -2.78
C ILE A 272 -1.28 17.59 -3.99
N TYR A 273 -0.40 16.62 -4.18
CA TYR A 273 -0.49 15.61 -5.22
C TYR A 273 -1.11 14.35 -4.64
N LEU A 274 -2.11 13.82 -5.36
CA LEU A 274 -2.75 12.57 -5.01
C LEU A 274 -2.74 11.62 -6.21
N HIS A 275 -2.79 10.33 -5.88
CA HIS A 275 -3.34 9.34 -6.78
C HIS A 275 -4.78 9.07 -6.37
N TYR A 276 -5.69 9.05 -7.35
CA TYR A 276 -7.10 8.69 -7.17
C TYR A 276 -7.52 7.65 -8.20
N ASN A 277 -8.09 6.55 -7.73
CA ASN A 277 -8.70 5.55 -8.58
C ASN A 277 -10.23 5.70 -8.54
N THR A 278 -10.81 6.17 -9.65
CA THR A 278 -12.26 6.40 -9.77
C THR A 278 -13.07 5.11 -9.65
N LYS A 279 -12.51 3.96 -10.01
CA LYS A 279 -13.23 2.68 -10.05
C LYS A 279 -13.51 2.11 -8.66
N ASP A 280 -12.61 2.33 -7.71
CA ASP A 280 -12.72 1.82 -6.35
C ASP A 280 -12.69 2.91 -5.27
N LYS A 281 -12.75 4.18 -5.69
CA LYS A 281 -12.73 5.38 -4.85
C LYS A 281 -11.56 5.47 -3.86
N TYR A 282 -10.48 4.73 -4.11
CA TYR A 282 -9.24 4.76 -3.34
C TYR A 282 -8.43 6.02 -3.70
N SER A 283 -7.94 6.72 -2.69
CA SER A 283 -7.00 7.82 -2.89
C SER A 283 -5.82 7.75 -1.94
N VAL A 284 -4.72 8.39 -2.33
CA VAL A 284 -3.50 8.42 -1.52
C VAL A 284 -2.71 9.69 -1.75
N VAL A 285 -2.17 10.26 -0.67
CA VAL A 285 -1.33 11.45 -0.70
C VAL A 285 0.10 11.09 -1.12
N MET A 286 0.56 11.69 -2.21
CA MET A 286 1.86 11.40 -2.84
C MET A 286 2.97 12.38 -2.44
N GLY A 287 2.62 13.62 -2.11
CA GLY A 287 3.57 14.70 -1.84
C GLY A 287 2.99 16.07 -2.15
N GLY A 288 3.81 17.11 -2.04
CA GLY A 288 3.36 18.48 -2.22
C GLY A 288 4.28 19.48 -1.53
N PHE A 289 3.80 20.71 -1.40
CA PHE A 289 4.41 21.75 -0.58
C PHE A 289 3.32 22.54 0.14
N THR A 290 3.66 23.06 1.32
CA THR A 290 2.77 23.90 2.12
C THR A 290 3.57 24.57 3.25
N ASP A 291 3.16 25.76 3.64
CA ASP A 291 3.56 26.43 4.89
C ASP A 291 2.53 26.23 6.01
N GLN A 292 1.42 25.55 5.72
CA GLN A 292 0.32 25.33 6.65
C GLN A 292 0.58 24.14 7.58
N HIS A 293 -0.10 24.17 8.73
CA HIS A 293 -0.07 23.08 9.69
C HIS A 293 -0.69 21.80 9.09
N MET A 294 -0.04 20.64 9.25
CA MET A 294 -0.47 19.39 8.61
C MET A 294 -1.92 19.00 8.96
N THR A 295 -2.36 19.24 10.20
CA THR A 295 -3.75 18.98 10.61
C THR A 295 -4.76 19.77 9.77
N VAL A 296 -4.46 21.04 9.50
CA VAL A 296 -5.32 21.93 8.70
C VAL A 296 -5.39 21.45 7.26
N VAL A 297 -4.25 21.10 6.69
CA VAL A 297 -4.14 20.60 5.31
C VAL A 297 -4.90 19.28 5.14
N LEU A 298 -4.64 18.30 6.02
CA LEU A 298 -5.24 16.98 5.93
C LEU A 298 -6.74 16.97 6.22
N ASP A 299 -7.22 17.77 7.19
CA ASP A 299 -8.67 17.86 7.45
C ASP A 299 -9.41 18.58 6.31
N SER A 300 -8.86 19.69 5.81
CA SER A 300 -9.43 20.40 4.66
C SER A 300 -9.45 19.53 3.40
N LEU A 301 -8.35 18.79 3.15
CA LEU A 301 -8.29 17.80 2.08
C LEU A 301 -9.39 16.74 2.27
N SER A 302 -9.53 16.19 3.47
CA SER A 302 -10.52 15.16 3.77
C SER A 302 -11.96 15.63 3.53
N GLN A 303 -12.28 16.87 3.90
CA GLN A 303 -13.57 17.48 3.59
C GLN A 303 -13.78 17.55 2.07
N LYS A 304 -12.77 18.01 1.33
CA LYS A 304 -12.85 18.13 -0.13
C LYS A 304 -12.98 16.79 -0.85
N LEU A 305 -12.24 15.77 -0.41
CA LEU A 305 -12.32 14.42 -0.98
C LEU A 305 -13.71 13.81 -0.76
N ASN A 306 -14.31 14.03 0.41
CA ASN A 306 -15.65 13.56 0.72
C ASN A 306 -16.73 14.27 -0.14
N GLU A 307 -16.62 15.60 -0.34
CA GLU A 307 -17.47 16.35 -1.27
C GLU A 307 -17.42 15.78 -2.71
N LEU A 308 -16.25 15.29 -3.11
CA LEU A 308 -16.02 14.67 -4.41
C LEU A 308 -16.40 13.18 -4.47
N ASN A 309 -17.10 12.67 -3.45
CA ASN A 309 -17.59 11.29 -3.37
C ASN A 309 -16.47 10.24 -3.46
N MET A 310 -15.27 10.59 -2.97
CA MET A 310 -14.21 9.62 -2.69
C MET A 310 -14.52 8.91 -1.37
N SER A 311 -14.04 7.68 -1.17
CA SER A 311 -14.40 6.86 -0.01
C SER A 311 -13.27 6.70 1.00
N TYR A 312 -12.03 6.96 0.59
CA TYR A 312 -10.86 6.59 1.36
C TYR A 312 -9.62 7.40 0.96
N VAL A 313 -8.79 7.75 1.96
CA VAL A 313 -7.48 8.39 1.74
C VAL A 313 -6.42 7.84 2.69
N GLU A 314 -5.23 7.58 2.13
CA GLU A 314 -4.01 7.18 2.86
C GLU A 314 -2.96 8.30 2.89
N VAL A 315 -2.22 8.38 3.98
CA VAL A 315 -0.95 9.11 4.07
C VAL A 315 0.05 8.28 4.86
N ILE A 316 1.29 8.20 4.37
CA ILE A 316 2.38 7.51 5.04
C ILE A 316 3.36 8.57 5.54
N VAL A 317 3.63 8.53 6.85
CA VAL A 317 4.49 9.48 7.56
C VAL A 317 5.65 8.71 8.19
N ASP A 318 6.83 9.30 8.28
CA ASP A 318 7.95 8.63 8.94
C ASP A 318 7.71 8.39 10.45
N ALA A 319 8.39 7.37 10.96
CA ALA A 319 8.32 6.90 12.34
C ALA A 319 9.19 7.72 13.32
N TYR A 320 9.71 8.89 12.94
CA TYR A 320 10.69 9.65 13.74
C TYR A 320 10.26 11.10 14.02
N SER A 321 9.11 11.51 13.49
CA SER A 321 8.53 12.85 13.60
C SER A 321 7.20 12.79 14.38
N PRO A 322 7.24 12.65 15.74
CA PRO A 322 6.04 12.53 16.56
C PRO A 322 5.06 13.70 16.39
N GLU A 323 5.55 14.89 16.05
CA GLU A 323 4.73 16.05 15.70
C GLU A 323 3.81 15.77 14.51
N TYR A 324 4.31 15.19 13.41
CA TYR A 324 3.49 14.88 12.24
C TYR A 324 2.58 13.68 12.47
N GLN A 325 2.99 12.73 13.32
CA GLN A 325 2.12 11.64 13.76
C GLN A 325 0.91 12.18 14.54
N ARG A 326 1.15 13.11 15.48
CA ARG A 326 0.07 13.79 16.21
C ARG A 326 -0.84 14.53 15.26
N MET A 327 -0.27 15.34 14.35
CA MET A 327 -1.04 16.14 13.43
C MET A 327 -1.94 15.30 12.50
N ALA A 328 -1.48 14.10 12.11
CA ALA A 328 -2.30 13.13 11.36
C ALA A 328 -3.49 12.62 12.19
N VAL A 329 -3.25 12.21 13.44
CA VAL A 329 -4.31 11.77 14.36
C VAL A 329 -5.33 12.88 14.63
N ASP A 330 -4.85 14.11 14.85
CA ASP A 330 -5.73 15.27 15.08
C ASP A 330 -6.59 15.59 13.85
N ALA A 331 -6.10 15.30 12.64
CA ALA A 331 -6.89 15.33 11.38
C ALA A 331 -7.73 14.06 11.16
N ARG A 332 -7.88 13.23 12.19
CA ARG A 332 -8.63 11.96 12.21
C ARG A 332 -8.13 10.91 11.21
N PHE A 333 -6.86 10.98 10.82
CA PHE A 333 -6.20 9.88 10.14
C PHE A 333 -5.74 8.88 11.19
N ILE A 334 -6.32 7.68 11.17
CA ILE A 334 -6.06 6.66 12.16
C ILE A 334 -4.88 5.79 11.72
N PRO A 335 -3.92 5.47 12.61
CA PRO A 335 -2.87 4.51 12.31
C PRO A 335 -3.47 3.17 11.88
N THR A 336 -2.99 2.64 10.77
CA THR A 336 -3.47 1.38 10.18
C THR A 336 -2.36 0.36 10.00
N GLY A 337 -1.10 0.78 10.03
CA GLY A 337 0.03 -0.13 9.96
C GLY A 337 1.34 0.52 10.34
N TYR A 338 2.28 -0.33 10.77
CA TYR A 338 3.67 0.04 10.99
C TYR A 338 4.54 -0.63 9.93
N PHE A 339 5.25 0.16 9.13
CA PHE A 339 5.97 -0.30 7.96
C PHE A 339 7.47 -0.07 8.13
N PRO A 340 8.19 -1.04 8.72
CA PRO A 340 9.62 -0.89 8.99
C PRO A 340 10.42 -0.82 7.69
N CYS A 341 11.59 -0.18 7.71
CA CYS A 341 12.52 -0.19 6.58
C CYS A 341 11.98 0.32 5.23
N SER A 342 10.82 0.97 5.19
CA SER A 342 10.06 1.24 3.97
C SER A 342 10.66 2.37 3.13
N LYS A 343 11.06 3.47 3.77
CA LYS A 343 11.64 4.65 3.10
C LYS A 343 13.15 4.57 3.07
N ARG A 344 13.77 4.66 1.90
CA ARG A 344 15.23 4.76 1.76
C ARG A 344 15.68 6.21 1.87
N VAL A 345 16.66 6.50 2.73
CA VAL A 345 17.30 7.81 2.85
C VAL A 345 18.80 7.61 2.87
N GLY A 346 19.47 7.94 1.77
CA GLY A 346 20.87 7.61 1.56
C GLY A 346 21.14 6.10 1.67
N ASN A 347 22.00 5.71 2.61
CA ASN A 347 22.33 4.31 2.89
C ASN A 347 21.53 3.70 4.06
N ARG A 348 20.59 4.44 4.64
CA ARG A 348 19.73 3.95 5.73
C ARG A 348 18.29 3.74 5.27
N ARG A 349 17.56 2.94 6.03
CA ARG A 349 16.13 2.74 5.86
C ARG A 349 15.37 3.23 7.07
N TYR A 350 14.30 3.96 6.81
CA TYR A 350 13.46 4.60 7.79
C TYR A 350 12.15 3.83 7.85
N ASP A 351 11.68 3.65 9.07
CA ASP A 351 10.35 3.12 9.29
C ASP A 351 9.31 4.21 9.01
N CYS A 352 8.12 3.79 8.61
CA CYS A 352 6.99 4.67 8.38
C CYS A 352 5.75 4.10 9.05
N ILE A 353 4.78 4.96 9.28
CA ILE A 353 3.47 4.64 9.79
C ILE A 353 2.47 4.94 8.67
N VAL A 354 1.62 3.98 8.39
CA VAL A 354 0.50 4.17 7.46
C VAL A 354 -0.67 4.69 8.27
N PHE A 355 -1.19 5.84 7.88
CA PHE A 355 -2.43 6.37 8.42
C PHE A 355 -3.48 6.40 7.32
N SER A 356 -4.73 6.23 7.70
CA SER A 356 -5.83 6.35 6.75
C SER A 356 -7.07 6.96 7.36
N ARG A 357 -7.92 7.48 6.49
CA ARG A 357 -9.24 7.99 6.81
C ARG A 357 -10.22 7.44 5.78
N THR A 358 -11.26 6.78 6.27
CA THR A 358 -12.41 6.37 5.45
C THR A 358 -13.56 7.35 5.67
N PHE A 359 -14.29 7.64 4.61
CA PHE A 359 -15.50 8.46 4.64
C PHE A 359 -16.78 7.61 4.64
N GLU A 360 -16.61 6.29 4.55
CA GLU A 360 -17.68 5.31 4.55
C GLU A 360 -17.89 4.72 5.95
N ILE A 361 -19.09 4.19 6.19
CA ILE A 361 -19.36 3.39 7.39
C ILE A 361 -18.51 2.12 7.33
N LEU A 362 -17.77 1.84 8.40
CA LEU A 362 -16.95 0.63 8.55
C LEU A 362 -17.81 -0.63 8.40
N ASP A 363 -17.42 -1.51 7.46
CA ASP A 363 -18.13 -2.76 7.19
C ASP A 363 -17.16 -3.95 7.21
N PHE A 364 -17.38 -4.86 8.16
CA PHE A 364 -16.52 -6.03 8.37
C PHE A 364 -17.23 -7.36 8.10
N ARG A 365 -18.45 -7.35 7.53
CA ARG A 365 -19.26 -8.59 7.34
C ARG A 365 -18.52 -9.69 6.57
N ASN A 366 -17.73 -9.29 5.57
CA ASN A 366 -16.99 -10.21 4.69
C ASN A 366 -15.50 -10.38 5.07
N VAL A 367 -15.08 -9.89 6.23
CA VAL A 367 -13.65 -9.88 6.63
C VAL A 367 -13.25 -11.18 7.32
N LYS A 368 -12.31 -11.90 6.70
CA LYS A 368 -11.68 -13.12 7.19
C LYS A 368 -10.18 -12.89 7.34
N ILE A 369 -9.74 -12.73 8.59
CA ILE A 369 -8.34 -12.40 8.92
C ILE A 369 -7.74 -13.38 9.92
N ILE A 370 -6.42 -13.60 9.79
CA ILE A 370 -5.65 -14.37 10.78
C ILE A 370 -5.45 -13.59 12.09
N SER A 371 -5.07 -14.29 13.15
CA SER A 371 -5.06 -13.77 14.54
C SER A 371 -4.29 -12.46 14.71
N LEU A 372 -3.12 -12.32 14.08
CA LEU A 372 -2.30 -11.12 14.26
C LEU A 372 -2.93 -9.87 13.63
N TYR A 373 -3.57 -10.00 12.46
CA TYR A 373 -4.33 -8.89 11.86
C TYR A 373 -5.56 -8.52 12.69
N ARG A 374 -6.16 -9.47 13.41
CA ARG A 374 -7.25 -9.18 14.34
C ARG A 374 -6.79 -8.25 15.47
N ASN A 375 -5.57 -8.42 15.96
CA ASN A 375 -5.02 -7.52 16.98
C ASN A 375 -4.83 -6.11 16.42
N ILE A 376 -4.29 -5.98 15.20
CA ILE A 376 -4.15 -4.68 14.53
C ILE A 376 -5.52 -4.02 14.33
N LEU A 377 -6.53 -4.78 13.88
CA LEU A 377 -7.88 -4.26 13.68
C LEU A 377 -8.52 -3.78 14.98
N LYS A 378 -8.28 -4.46 16.11
CA LYS A 378 -8.76 -4.03 17.43
C LYS A 378 -8.18 -2.67 17.82
N GLU A 379 -6.88 -2.47 17.63
CA GLU A 379 -6.23 -1.19 17.93
C GLU A 379 -6.75 -0.08 17.01
N TYR A 380 -6.94 -0.36 15.72
CA TYR A 380 -7.59 0.58 14.80
C TYR A 380 -8.99 0.97 15.27
N LEU A 381 -9.84 0.00 15.62
CA LEU A 381 -11.23 0.27 16.03
C LEU A 381 -11.31 1.04 17.34
N LYS A 382 -10.39 0.78 18.28
CA LYS A 382 -10.26 1.56 19.51
C LYS A 382 -10.00 3.03 19.18
N LEU A 383 -8.95 3.32 18.40
CA LEU A 383 -8.61 4.70 18.03
C LEU A 383 -9.70 5.36 17.18
N TRP A 384 -10.31 4.63 16.27
CA TRP A 384 -11.44 5.13 15.48
C TRP A 384 -12.60 5.56 16.38
N ARG A 385 -12.98 4.72 17.37
CA ARG A 385 -14.05 5.04 18.32
C ARG A 385 -13.69 6.27 19.16
N GLU A 386 -12.46 6.35 19.65
CA GLU A 386 -11.97 7.50 20.43
C GLU A 386 -12.04 8.82 19.62
N ASN A 387 -11.70 8.80 18.33
CA ASN A 387 -11.58 9.99 17.49
C ASN A 387 -12.86 10.40 16.76
N TYR A 388 -13.81 9.47 16.52
CA TYR A 388 -15.04 9.74 15.76
C TYR A 388 -16.31 9.66 16.60
N VAL A 389 -16.28 8.93 17.71
CA VAL A 389 -17.48 8.69 18.53
C VAL A 389 -17.32 9.31 19.91
N GLU A 390 -16.24 9.00 20.64
CA GLU A 390 -16.11 9.44 22.03
C GLU A 390 -15.81 10.94 22.16
N VAL A 391 -15.20 11.55 21.13
CA VAL A 391 -14.85 12.98 21.13
C VAL A 391 -16.05 13.90 21.37
N VAL A 392 -17.26 13.55 20.87
CA VAL A 392 -18.45 14.39 21.03
C VAL A 392 -19.03 14.33 22.44
N PHE A 393 -18.59 13.39 23.27
CA PHE A 393 -19.02 13.22 24.65
C PHE A 393 -17.98 13.75 25.66
N LYS A 394 -16.84 14.25 25.17
CA LYS A 394 -15.84 14.88 26.04
C LYS A 394 -16.35 16.29 26.44
N PRO A 395 -16.31 16.63 27.74
CA PRO A 395 -16.86 17.88 28.27
C PRO A 395 -16.09 19.13 27.82
#